data_AF-A0AAW7CSP1-F1
#
_entry.id   AF-A0AAW7CSP1-F1
#
_cell.length_a   1.000
_cell.length_b   1.000
_cell.length_c   1.000
_cell.angle_alpha   90.00
_cell.angle_beta   90.00
_cell.angle_gamma   90.00
#
_symmetry.space_group_name_H-M   'P 1'
#
loop_
_entity.id
_entity.type
_entity.pdbx_description
1 polymer ?
#
loop_
_entity_poly.entity_id
_entity_poly.type
_entity_poly.pdbx_seq_one_letter_code
_entity_poly.pdbx_strand_id
1 'polypeptide(L)'
;MIFSKYNKSFYVILMFFGFFAACEQRKPNKYDRIQAILVDSLNIRKDYKAILVLEDGSCPSCQKELNAFMLQHIDNEDVLFVVSNDERFVNLSELKTLNKDNVIVDNRKLFYNKNIIDDSAVIVFKNQQIDTILVLSNSDVLQRNLNYFSSLVWTK
;
A
#
# COMPACT_ATOMS: atom_id res chain seq x y z
N MET A 1 62.34 12.33 34.04
CA MET A 1 61.11 11.94 34.76
C MET A 1 59.97 12.74 34.15
N ILE A 2 59.32 12.28 33.07
CA ILE A 2 58.34 11.18 32.98
C ILE A 2 57.11 11.44 33.85
N PHE A 3 56.04 11.84 33.14
CA PHE A 3 54.62 11.50 33.36
C PHE A 3 54.06 11.56 34.78
N SER A 4 53.20 12.53 35.04
CA SER A 4 51.93 12.35 35.77
C SER A 4 51.38 13.72 36.18
N LYS A 5 50.48 14.30 35.39
CA LYS A 5 49.53 15.32 35.91
C LYS A 5 48.35 15.68 35.00
N TYR A 6 48.13 14.95 33.90
CA TYR A 6 47.03 15.21 32.95
C TYR A 6 45.99 14.08 32.91
N ASN A 7 45.69 13.43 34.05
CA ASN A 7 44.77 12.27 34.07
C ASN A 7 43.39 12.51 34.71
N LYS A 8 43.00 13.76 35.01
CA LYS A 8 41.67 14.02 35.60
C LYS A 8 40.70 14.85 34.74
N SER A 9 41.15 15.54 33.70
CA SER A 9 40.27 16.37 32.85
C SER A 9 39.73 15.68 31.60
N PHE A 10 40.21 14.48 31.24
CA PHE A 10 39.80 13.81 30.01
C PHE A 10 38.47 13.03 30.14
N TYR A 11 38.11 12.62 31.36
CA TYR A 11 36.91 11.81 31.60
C TYR A 11 35.59 12.61 31.57
N VAL A 12 35.64 13.93 31.72
CA VAL A 12 34.42 14.78 31.77
C VAL A 12 33.88 15.09 30.36
N ILE A 13 34.76 15.14 29.35
CA ILE A 13 34.37 15.46 27.97
C ILE A 13 33.69 14.27 27.28
N LEU A 14 34.03 13.04 27.66
CA LEU A 14 33.43 11.82 27.07
C LEU A 14 32.00 11.55 27.55
N MET A 15 31.59 12.12 28.69
CA MET A 15 30.25 11.94 29.26
C MET A 15 29.20 12.86 28.63
N PHE A 16 29.61 13.91 27.90
CA PHE A 16 28.69 14.90 27.31
C PHE A 16 28.27 14.60 25.87
N PHE A 17 28.99 13.73 25.14
CA PHE A 17 28.68 13.41 23.73
C PHE A 17 27.68 12.26 23.54
N GLY A 18 27.24 11.60 24.62
CA GLY A 18 26.33 10.44 24.54
C GLY A 18 24.83 10.78 24.43
N PHE A 19 24.43 12.04 24.58
CA PHE A 19 23.00 12.39 24.76
C PHE A 19 22.26 12.89 23.52
N PHE A 20 22.91 13.08 22.36
CA PHE A 20 22.25 13.62 21.16
C PHE A 20 21.93 12.59 20.07
N ALA A 21 22.18 11.30 20.29
CA ALA A 21 21.80 10.24 19.35
C ALA A 21 20.39 9.67 19.62
N ALA A 22 19.46 10.50 20.10
CA ALA A 22 18.05 10.16 20.03
C ALA A 22 17.61 10.25 18.56
N CYS A 23 17.85 9.18 17.79
CA CYS A 23 17.17 8.96 16.53
C CYS A 23 15.67 8.96 16.83
N GLU A 24 15.03 10.10 16.58
CA GLU A 24 13.59 10.19 16.55
C GLU A 24 13.13 9.28 15.41
N GLN A 25 12.82 8.02 15.75
CA GLN A 25 12.27 7.06 14.81
C GLN A 25 10.92 7.62 14.36
N ARG A 26 10.94 8.36 13.26
CA ARG A 26 9.72 8.79 12.58
C ARG A 26 8.93 7.53 12.30
N LYS A 27 7.76 7.41 12.92
CA LYS A 27 6.83 6.34 12.59
C LYS A 27 6.57 6.43 11.09
N PRO A 28 6.80 5.35 10.33
CA PRO A 28 6.64 5.39 8.88
C PRO A 28 5.20 5.79 8.54
N ASN A 29 5.07 6.72 7.60
CA ASN A 29 3.77 7.16 7.11
C ASN A 29 3.09 5.98 6.38
N LYS A 30 1.76 6.01 6.25
CA LYS A 30 1.00 5.01 5.46
C LYS A 30 1.55 4.87 4.03
N TYR A 31 2.05 5.97 3.44
CA TYR A 31 2.73 5.96 2.14
C TYR A 31 3.98 5.06 2.13
N ASP A 32 4.90 5.26 3.08
CA ASP A 32 6.12 4.46 3.18
C ASP A 32 5.81 2.97 3.33
N ARG A 33 4.72 2.65 4.02
CA ARG A 33 4.25 1.26 4.21
C ARG A 33 3.68 0.67 2.92
N ILE A 34 2.91 1.44 2.15
CA ILE A 34 2.40 1.01 0.84
C ILE A 34 3.56 0.84 -0.15
N GLN A 35 4.50 1.79 -0.19
CA GLN A 35 5.67 1.70 -1.05
C GLN A 35 6.54 0.49 -0.70
N ALA A 36 6.73 0.19 0.59
CA ALA A 36 7.41 -1.04 1.03
C ALA A 36 6.67 -2.31 0.61
N ILE A 37 5.33 -2.32 0.60
CA ILE A 37 4.56 -3.46 0.08
C ILE A 37 4.81 -3.61 -1.43
N LEU A 38 4.72 -2.53 -2.20
CA LEU A 38 4.88 -2.56 -3.64
C LEU A 38 6.30 -2.97 -4.05
N VAL A 39 7.32 -2.30 -3.51
CA VAL A 39 8.72 -2.49 -3.91
C VAL A 39 9.31 -3.74 -3.24
N ASP A 40 9.21 -3.84 -1.91
CA ASP A 40 9.95 -4.88 -1.16
C ASP A 40 9.20 -6.22 -1.16
N SER A 41 7.87 -6.19 -1.17
CA SER A 41 7.07 -7.42 -1.05
C SER A 41 6.54 -7.94 -2.37
N LEU A 42 6.18 -7.05 -3.30
CA LEU A 42 5.60 -7.39 -4.61
C LEU A 42 6.54 -7.15 -5.80
N ASN A 43 7.72 -6.54 -5.58
CA ASN A 43 8.72 -6.21 -6.61
C ASN A 43 8.17 -5.34 -7.77
N ILE A 44 7.26 -4.43 -7.43
CA ILE A 44 6.65 -3.48 -8.36
C ILE A 44 7.44 -2.18 -8.31
N ARG A 45 7.95 -1.75 -9.47
CA ARG A 45 8.71 -0.50 -9.62
C ARG A 45 8.04 0.52 -10.53
N LYS A 46 6.92 0.15 -11.16
CA LYS A 46 6.12 1.06 -11.99
C LYS A 46 5.33 1.99 -11.07
N ASP A 47 5.34 3.28 -11.41
CA ASP A 47 4.49 4.27 -10.77
C ASP A 47 3.06 4.16 -11.33
N TYR A 48 2.11 3.79 -10.47
CA TYR A 48 0.69 3.71 -10.79
C TYR A 48 -0.04 4.95 -10.27
N LYS A 49 -1.05 5.43 -11.01
CA LYS A 49 -1.95 6.50 -10.54
C LYS A 49 -2.88 6.01 -9.43
N ALA A 50 -3.20 4.72 -9.45
CA ALA A 50 -4.02 4.10 -8.42
C ALA A 50 -3.74 2.62 -8.24
N ILE A 51 -4.09 2.11 -7.07
CA ILE A 51 -4.12 0.68 -6.76
C ILE A 51 -5.52 0.33 -6.31
N LEU A 52 -6.16 -0.61 -6.99
CA LEU A 52 -7.44 -1.18 -6.61
C LEU A 52 -7.18 -2.53 -5.96
N VAL A 53 -7.49 -2.63 -4.67
CA VAL A 53 -7.33 -3.85 -3.86
C VAL A 53 -8.70 -4.47 -3.63
N LEU A 54 -8.84 -5.72 -4.04
CA LEU A 54 -9.99 -6.58 -3.76
C LEU A 54 -9.62 -7.53 -2.62
N GLU A 55 -10.28 -7.39 -1.47
CA GLU A 55 -10.10 -8.21 -0.27
C GLU A 55 -11.25 -9.21 -0.05
N ASP A 56 -10.90 -10.45 0.31
CA ASP A 56 -11.83 -11.59 0.46
C ASP A 56 -12.72 -11.57 1.72
N GLY A 57 -12.81 -10.44 2.42
CA GLY A 57 -13.75 -10.22 3.53
C GLY A 57 -14.95 -9.34 3.17
N SER A 58 -14.96 -8.79 1.96
CA SER A 58 -15.96 -7.80 1.53
C SER A 58 -17.32 -8.44 1.22
N CYS A 59 -18.36 -7.62 1.13
CA CYS A 59 -19.72 -8.08 0.84
C CYS A 59 -19.75 -8.89 -0.50
N PRO A 60 -20.41 -10.08 -0.59
CA PRO A 60 -20.32 -10.93 -1.80
C PRO A 60 -20.80 -10.25 -3.10
N SER A 61 -21.85 -9.42 -3.01
CA SER A 61 -22.30 -8.60 -4.15
C SER A 61 -21.27 -7.55 -4.53
N CYS A 62 -20.61 -6.92 -3.54
CA CYS A 62 -19.55 -5.96 -3.75
C CYS A 62 -18.36 -6.60 -4.48
N GLN A 63 -17.97 -7.82 -4.09
CA GLN A 63 -16.89 -8.54 -4.74
C GLN A 63 -17.20 -8.82 -6.21
N LYS A 64 -18.43 -9.25 -6.52
CA LYS A 64 -18.86 -9.51 -7.90
C LYS A 64 -18.84 -8.25 -8.75
N GLU A 65 -19.37 -7.14 -8.23
CA GLU A 65 -19.38 -5.84 -8.91
C GLU A 65 -17.96 -5.30 -9.12
N LEU A 66 -17.10 -5.42 -8.09
CA LEU A 66 -15.72 -4.98 -8.16
C LEU A 66 -14.90 -5.81 -9.14
N ASN A 67 -15.08 -7.14 -9.17
CA ASN A 67 -14.46 -8.01 -10.16
C ASN A 67 -14.88 -7.63 -11.59
N ALA A 68 -16.18 -7.39 -11.83
CA ALA A 68 -16.67 -6.94 -13.13
C ALA A 68 -16.06 -5.59 -13.53
N PHE A 69 -15.94 -4.65 -12.59
CA PHE A 69 -15.31 -3.36 -12.81
C PHE A 69 -13.83 -3.49 -13.18
N MET A 70 -13.09 -4.36 -12.49
CA MET A 70 -11.69 -4.65 -12.79
C MET A 70 -11.53 -5.23 -14.20
N LEU A 71 -12.36 -6.21 -14.58
CA LEU A 71 -12.34 -6.82 -15.91
C LEU A 71 -12.60 -5.78 -17.02
N GLN A 72 -13.53 -4.85 -16.80
CA GLN A 72 -13.83 -3.78 -17.77
C GLN A 72 -12.68 -2.79 -17.97
N HIS A 73 -11.81 -2.61 -16.97
CA HIS A 73 -10.74 -1.61 -16.97
C HIS A 73 -9.35 -2.24 -16.92
N ILE A 74 -9.24 -3.54 -17.18
CA ILE A 74 -8.02 -4.31 -17.01
C ILE A 74 -6.88 -3.82 -17.91
N ASP A 75 -7.24 -3.27 -19.07
CA ASP A 75 -6.30 -2.70 -20.05
C ASP A 75 -5.74 -1.33 -19.63
N ASN A 76 -6.22 -0.76 -18.51
CA ASN A 76 -5.67 0.48 -18.00
C ASN A 76 -4.34 0.24 -17.26
N GLU A 77 -3.25 0.56 -17.94
CA GLU A 77 -1.90 0.41 -17.43
C GLU A 77 -1.50 1.37 -16.30
N ASP A 78 -2.29 2.43 -16.04
CA ASP A 78 -2.05 3.37 -14.94
C ASP A 78 -2.63 2.89 -13.60
N VAL A 79 -3.42 1.80 -13.62
CA VAL A 79 -4.05 1.22 -12.43
C VAL A 79 -3.45 -0.15 -12.16
N LEU A 80 -2.98 -0.36 -10.93
CA LEU A 80 -2.61 -1.68 -10.45
C LEU A 80 -3.82 -2.36 -9.81
N PHE A 81 -4.12 -3.57 -10.27
CA PHE A 81 -5.15 -4.42 -9.72
C PHE A 81 -4.52 -5.45 -8.78
N VAL A 82 -4.88 -5.40 -7.50
CA VAL A 82 -4.43 -6.35 -6.49
C VAL A 82 -5.62 -7.18 -6.03
N VAL A 83 -5.52 -8.48 -6.20
CA VAL A 83 -6.54 -9.44 -5.80
C VAL A 83 -5.99 -10.24 -4.64
N SER A 84 -6.43 -9.91 -3.43
CA SER A 84 -6.15 -10.73 -2.25
C SER A 84 -6.95 -12.03 -2.38
N ASN A 85 -6.25 -13.16 -2.38
CA ASN A 85 -6.85 -14.45 -2.72
C ASN A 85 -6.97 -15.38 -1.51
N ASP A 86 -8.17 -15.88 -1.35
CA ASP A 86 -8.69 -16.93 -0.52
C ASP A 86 -9.69 -17.60 -1.46
N GLU A 87 -9.29 -18.73 -2.07
CA GLU A 87 -9.90 -19.36 -3.25
C GLU A 87 -11.38 -19.78 -3.11
N ARG A 88 -12.04 -19.35 -2.04
CA ARG A 88 -13.32 -19.77 -1.51
C ARG A 88 -14.50 -18.87 -1.89
N PHE A 89 -14.29 -17.62 -2.32
CA PHE A 89 -15.39 -16.63 -2.34
C PHE A 89 -15.78 -16.08 -3.72
N VAL A 90 -14.85 -15.92 -4.67
CA VAL A 90 -15.18 -15.52 -6.05
C VAL A 90 -14.34 -16.32 -7.06
N ASN A 91 -14.98 -16.74 -8.16
CA ASN A 91 -14.29 -17.31 -9.31
C ASN A 91 -13.48 -16.21 -10.03
N LEU A 92 -12.30 -15.94 -9.49
CA LEU A 92 -11.31 -15.00 -10.05
C LEU A 92 -10.50 -15.65 -11.18
N SER A 93 -10.91 -16.82 -11.70
CA SER A 93 -10.17 -17.52 -12.74
C SER A 93 -9.94 -16.68 -13.98
N GLU A 94 -10.90 -15.80 -14.33
CA GLU A 94 -10.74 -14.85 -15.44
C GLU A 94 -9.61 -13.85 -15.16
N LEU A 95 -9.57 -13.21 -13.98
CA LEU A 95 -8.46 -12.33 -13.60
C LEU A 95 -7.12 -13.06 -13.45
N LYS A 96 -7.13 -14.29 -12.92
CA LYS A 96 -5.92 -15.11 -12.75
C LYS A 96 -5.32 -15.63 -14.06
N THR A 97 -6.14 -15.78 -15.10
CA THR A 97 -5.70 -16.23 -16.43
C THR A 97 -5.23 -15.08 -17.32
N LEU A 98 -5.56 -13.83 -16.96
CA LEU A 98 -5.08 -12.65 -17.64
C LEU A 98 -3.61 -12.41 -17.27
N ASN A 99 -2.70 -12.74 -18.18
CA ASN A 99 -1.28 -12.44 -18.06
C ASN A 99 -1.04 -10.96 -18.37
N LYS A 100 -1.34 -10.10 -17.40
CA LYS A 100 -1.22 -8.64 -17.49
C LYS A 100 -0.31 -8.12 -16.38
N ASP A 101 0.64 -7.25 -16.74
CA ASP A 101 1.66 -6.73 -15.81
C ASP A 101 1.08 -5.85 -14.69
N ASN A 102 -0.14 -5.35 -14.87
CA ASN A 102 -0.88 -4.54 -13.90
C ASN A 102 -1.87 -5.34 -13.05
N VAL A 103 -1.77 -6.67 -13.01
CA VAL A 103 -2.61 -7.55 -12.19
C VAL A 103 -1.75 -8.41 -11.28
N ILE A 104 -2.04 -8.38 -9.99
CA ILE A 104 -1.29 -9.12 -8.97
C ILE A 104 -2.25 -9.89 -8.09
N VAL A 105 -1.92 -11.15 -7.87
CA VAL A 105 -2.60 -12.01 -6.90
C VAL A 105 -1.80 -11.98 -5.59
N ASP A 106 -2.39 -11.39 -4.55
CA ASP A 106 -1.78 -11.30 -3.22
C ASP A 106 -2.36 -12.36 -2.27
N ASN A 107 -1.79 -13.57 -2.33
CA ASN A 107 -2.17 -14.65 -1.41
C ASN A 107 -1.80 -14.36 0.06
N ARG A 108 -0.96 -13.36 0.32
CA ARG A 108 -0.48 -13.01 1.67
C ARG A 108 -1.33 -11.92 2.32
N LYS A 109 -2.33 -11.36 1.63
CA LYS A 109 -3.19 -10.27 2.10
C LYS A 109 -2.36 -9.14 2.74
N LEU A 110 -1.29 -8.71 2.05
CA LEU A 110 -0.29 -7.78 2.59
C LEU A 110 -0.91 -6.45 2.99
N PHE A 111 -1.86 -5.95 2.21
CA PHE A 111 -2.56 -4.69 2.50
C PHE A 111 -3.37 -4.78 3.80
N TYR A 112 -4.11 -5.87 4.00
CA TYR A 112 -4.81 -6.18 5.24
C TYR A 112 -3.87 -6.42 6.43
N ASN A 113 -2.92 -7.35 6.28
CA ASN A 113 -2.00 -7.77 7.36
C ASN A 113 -1.04 -6.67 7.81
N LYS A 114 -0.80 -5.67 6.95
CA LYS A 114 -0.03 -4.48 7.29
C LYS A 114 -0.93 -3.32 7.69
N ASN A 115 -2.20 -3.53 8.07
CA ASN A 115 -3.11 -2.47 8.53
C ASN A 115 -3.09 -1.22 7.61
N ILE A 116 -3.11 -1.44 6.30
CA ILE A 116 -3.22 -0.37 5.31
C ILE A 116 -4.69 -0.10 5.03
N ILE A 117 -5.43 -1.18 4.78
CA ILE A 117 -6.87 -1.20 4.53
C ILE A 117 -7.48 -2.34 5.34
N ASP A 118 -8.72 -2.14 5.79
CA ASP A 118 -9.47 -3.18 6.54
C ASP A 118 -10.42 -3.97 5.62
N ASP A 119 -10.60 -3.49 4.39
CA ASP A 119 -11.54 -4.01 3.39
C ASP A 119 -11.05 -3.65 1.98
N SER A 120 -11.77 -4.09 0.95
CA SER A 120 -11.51 -3.71 -0.44
C SER A 120 -11.46 -2.19 -0.57
N ALA A 121 -10.50 -1.67 -1.32
CA ALA A 121 -10.27 -0.23 -1.40
C ALA A 121 -9.59 0.18 -2.70
N VAL A 122 -9.77 1.45 -3.06
CA VAL A 122 -8.94 2.13 -4.05
C VAL A 122 -8.00 3.08 -3.32
N ILE A 123 -6.71 2.97 -3.59
CA ILE A 123 -5.67 3.90 -3.15
C ILE A 123 -5.30 4.77 -4.34
N VAL A 124 -5.55 6.07 -4.27
CA VAL A 124 -5.25 7.01 -5.35
C VAL A 124 -4.00 7.81 -5.01
N PHE A 125 -3.13 7.97 -6.00
CA PHE A 125 -1.88 8.71 -5.88
C PHE A 125 -1.93 10.04 -6.63
N LYS A 126 -1.35 11.08 -6.03
CA LYS A 126 -1.10 12.37 -6.66
C LYS A 126 0.31 12.83 -6.31
N ASN A 127 1.10 13.20 -7.32
CA ASN A 127 2.51 13.58 -7.15
C ASN A 127 3.32 12.55 -6.34
N GLN A 128 3.13 11.27 -6.67
CA GLN A 128 3.77 10.13 -5.97
C GLN A 128 3.45 10.05 -4.47
N GLN A 129 2.38 10.67 -3.98
CA GLN A 129 1.91 10.54 -2.59
C GLN A 129 0.47 10.01 -2.58
N ILE A 130 0.07 9.35 -1.49
CA ILE A 130 -1.34 8.98 -1.30
C ILE A 130 -2.15 10.27 -1.17
N ASP A 131 -3.10 10.45 -2.07
CA ASP A 131 -4.07 11.52 -2.03
C ASP A 131 -5.29 11.08 -1.22
N THR A 132 -5.89 9.94 -1.61
CA THR A 132 -7.09 9.41 -0.98
C THR A 132 -7.15 7.88 -0.97
N ILE A 133 -7.87 7.33 0.00
CA ILE A 133 -8.21 5.92 0.09
C ILE A 133 -9.72 5.80 0.15
N LEU A 134 -10.30 5.15 -0.86
CA LEU A 134 -11.73 4.95 -1.01
C LEU A 134 -12.07 3.52 -0.62
N VAL A 135 -12.68 3.32 0.55
CA VAL A 135 -13.07 1.99 1.02
C VAL A 135 -14.34 1.53 0.30
N LEU A 136 -14.41 0.26 -0.07
CA LEU A 136 -15.44 -0.35 -0.92
C LEU A 136 -16.26 -1.41 -0.15
N SER A 137 -16.58 -1.13 1.11
CA SER A 137 -17.12 -2.12 2.07
C SER A 137 -18.58 -2.55 1.85
N ASN A 138 -19.40 -1.73 1.23
CA ASN A 138 -20.83 -2.00 1.05
C ASN A 138 -21.32 -1.45 -0.30
N SER A 139 -22.48 -1.94 -0.76
CA SER A 139 -23.04 -1.60 -2.08
C SER A 139 -23.25 -0.10 -2.31
N ASP A 140 -23.75 0.61 -1.29
CA ASP A 140 -24.11 2.02 -1.39
C ASP A 140 -22.87 2.91 -1.55
N VAL A 141 -21.79 2.55 -0.85
CA VAL A 141 -20.50 3.23 -0.90
C VAL A 141 -19.70 2.81 -2.13
N LEU A 142 -19.79 1.53 -2.52
CA LEU A 142 -19.06 0.95 -3.66
C LEU A 142 -19.30 1.75 -4.94
N GLN A 143 -20.55 1.87 -5.39
CA GLN A 143 -20.83 2.54 -6.67
C GLN A 143 -20.43 4.00 -6.65
N ARG A 144 -20.67 4.69 -5.53
CA ARG A 144 -20.26 6.09 -5.36
C ARG A 144 -18.75 6.25 -5.47
N ASN A 145 -18.00 5.39 -4.77
CA ASN A 145 -16.55 5.45 -4.74
C ASN A 145 -15.93 5.01 -6.06
N LEU A 146 -16.51 4.02 -6.75
CA LEU A 146 -16.09 3.63 -8.10
C LEU A 146 -16.35 4.75 -9.12
N ASN A 147 -17.48 5.45 -9.03
CA ASN A 147 -17.76 6.60 -9.90
C ASN A 147 -16.80 7.75 -9.64
N TYR A 148 -16.53 8.06 -8.36
CA TYR A 148 -15.54 9.08 -8.00
C TYR A 148 -14.13 8.68 -8.47
N PHE A 149 -13.72 7.44 -8.22
CA PHE A 149 -12.45 6.88 -8.71
C PHE A 149 -12.32 7.02 -10.23
N SER A 150 -13.37 6.63 -10.96
CA SER A 150 -13.44 6.74 -12.42
C SER A 150 -13.17 8.18 -12.88
N SER A 151 -13.76 9.14 -12.19
CA SER A 151 -13.59 10.56 -12.50
C SER A 151 -12.17 11.09 -12.24
N LEU A 152 -11.40 10.44 -11.37
CA LEU A 152 -10.02 10.84 -11.04
C LEU A 152 -8.99 10.24 -11.99
N VAL A 153 -9.19 9.00 -12.42
CA VAL A 153 -8.20 8.26 -13.22
C VAL A 153 -8.43 8.39 -14.72
N TRP A 154 -9.69 8.52 -15.15
CA TRP A 154 -10.06 8.50 -16.58
C TRP A 154 -10.46 9.86 -17.15
N THR A 155 -10.35 10.94 -16.38
CA THR A 155 -10.35 12.29 -16.98
C THR A 155 -9.00 12.55 -17.65
N LYS A 156 -9.07 12.89 -18.95
CA LYS A 156 -7.92 13.29 -19.77
C LYS A 156 -7.40 14.67 -19.37
#